data_AF-A0A529HQ37-F1
#
_entry.id   AF-A0A529HQ37-F1
#
_cell.length_a   1.000
_cell.length_b   1.000
_cell.length_c   1.000
_cell.angle_alpha   90.00
_cell.angle_beta   90.00
_cell.angle_gamma   90.00
#
_symmetry.space_group_name_H-M   'P 1'
#
loop_
_entity.id
_entity.type
_entity.pdbx_description
1 polymer ?
#
loop_
_entity_poly.entity_id
_entity_poly.type
_entity_poly.pdbx_seq_one_letter_code
_entity_poly.pdbx_strand_id
1 'polypeptide(L)'
;MTMATGVNSSTAQPRGPIFLNKHAILDALAGRGRMFPVIIALLLIWAYFYWANPLFLSPRNLSNLSLQIVVTGTLALGLLFVLVIGEIDLSVAALGAVSAAVAAGLAVNSGYDTTVAVLAGLCVGAVLGAFQGLVVTYFRAPAFIVTLGMSMVLQGTLLDLLPPGSNLISLVGQPMGKVATVYLPAWASYSLLLGVLIVFAGLCIQTHRGRTARSIASSFNTRVVVPVVAIALLGILTVFV
;
A
#
# COMPACT_ATOMS: atom_id res chain seq x y z
N MET A 1 14.10 3.88 75.63
CA MET A 1 15.42 4.12 75.00
C MET A 1 15.33 3.56 73.58
N THR A 2 14.63 4.29 72.69
CA THR A 2 15.15 5.11 71.57
C THR A 2 15.55 4.24 70.36
N MET A 3 14.66 4.17 69.34
CA MET A 3 14.85 4.64 67.94
C MET A 3 15.75 3.73 67.06
N ALA A 4 15.55 3.53 65.76
CA ALA A 4 14.83 4.30 64.75
C ALA A 4 14.33 3.40 63.60
N THR A 5 13.14 3.72 63.09
CA THR A 5 12.60 3.30 61.80
C THR A 5 13.28 4.08 60.67
N GLY A 6 14.06 3.40 59.82
CA GLY A 6 14.65 4.00 58.62
C GLY A 6 13.68 3.96 57.44
N VAL A 7 12.84 4.99 57.29
CA VAL A 7 12.10 5.26 56.05
C VAL A 7 13.10 5.82 55.03
N ASN A 8 13.44 5.01 54.03
CA ASN A 8 14.32 5.45 52.95
C ASN A 8 13.50 6.31 51.97
N SER A 9 13.46 7.62 52.19
CA SER A 9 12.84 8.58 51.30
C SER A 9 13.66 8.68 50.01
N SER A 10 13.25 7.94 48.98
CA SER A 10 13.76 8.12 47.61
C SER A 10 13.36 9.52 47.12
N THR A 11 14.28 10.47 47.27
CA THR A 11 14.18 11.78 46.65
C THR A 11 14.34 11.61 45.15
N ALA A 12 13.25 11.78 44.40
CA ALA A 12 13.31 11.84 42.94
C ALA A 12 14.26 12.96 42.52
N GLN A 13 15.38 12.60 41.89
CA GLN A 13 16.30 13.58 41.31
C GLN A 13 15.56 14.41 40.24
N PRO A 14 15.70 15.74 40.25
CA PRO A 14 15.09 16.59 39.24
C PRO A 14 15.70 16.27 37.88
N ARG A 15 14.86 15.93 36.89
CA ARG A 15 15.29 15.75 35.49
C ARG A 15 15.86 17.08 35.00
N GLY A 16 17.17 17.13 34.78
CA GLY A 16 17.85 18.28 34.18
C GLY A 16 17.26 18.65 32.81
N PRO A 17 17.56 19.86 32.30
CA PRO A 17 17.02 20.35 31.04
C PRO A 17 17.31 19.37 29.90
N ILE A 18 16.26 19.02 29.13
CA ILE A 18 16.36 18.14 27.96
C ILE A 18 17.11 18.91 26.87
N PHE A 19 18.43 18.87 26.89
CA PHE A 19 19.22 19.24 25.72
C PHE A 19 18.90 18.22 24.63
N LEU A 20 18.23 18.67 23.55
CA LEU A 20 17.90 17.86 22.38
C LEU A 20 19.22 17.45 21.68
N ASN A 21 19.84 16.38 22.16
CA ASN A 21 21.06 15.86 21.57
C ASN A 21 20.73 15.31 20.18
N LYS A 22 21.54 15.61 19.16
CA LYS A 22 21.33 15.12 17.78
C LYS A 22 21.12 13.60 17.76
N HIS A 23 21.84 12.87 18.60
CA HIS A 23 21.70 11.41 18.70
C HIS A 23 20.35 10.98 19.31
N ALA A 24 19.81 11.72 20.28
CA ALA A 24 18.48 11.44 20.83
C ALA A 24 17.35 11.68 19.80
N ILE A 25 17.51 12.67 18.91
CA ILE A 25 16.58 12.92 17.79
C ILE A 25 16.70 11.79 16.76
N LEU A 26 17.92 11.39 16.41
CA LEU A 26 18.17 10.30 15.46
C LEU A 26 17.64 8.96 16.00
N ASP A 27 17.79 8.69 17.31
CA ASP A 27 17.27 7.48 17.95
C ASP A 27 15.74 7.50 18.06
N ALA A 28 15.13 8.67 18.29
CA ALA A 28 13.68 8.83 18.27
C ALA A 28 13.09 8.65 16.86
N LEU A 29 13.78 9.15 15.83
CA LEU A 29 13.45 8.95 14.42
C LEU A 29 13.74 7.51 13.94
N ALA A 30 14.75 6.85 14.49
CA ALA A 30 15.08 5.45 14.18
C ALA A 30 14.16 4.45 14.91
N GLY A 31 13.52 4.85 16.01
CA GLY A 31 12.57 4.04 16.78
C GLY A 31 11.11 4.25 16.37
N ARG A 32 10.29 4.73 17.31
CA ARG A 32 8.83 4.92 17.13
C ARG A 32 8.49 6.01 16.10
N GLY A 33 9.47 6.84 15.71
CA GLY A 33 9.34 7.96 14.81
C GLY A 33 9.76 7.71 13.36
N ARG A 34 10.04 6.48 12.94
CA ARG A 34 10.46 6.15 11.56
C ARG A 34 9.51 6.65 10.47
N MET A 35 8.24 6.86 10.80
CA MET A 35 7.25 7.40 9.88
C MET A 35 7.30 8.93 9.75
N PHE A 36 7.83 9.66 10.73
CA PHE A 36 7.86 11.13 10.69
C PHE A 36 8.67 11.67 9.50
N PRO A 37 9.89 11.18 9.18
CA PRO A 37 10.61 11.65 8.00
C PRO A 37 9.85 11.40 6.70
N VAL A 38 9.16 10.25 6.60
CA VAL A 38 8.36 9.90 5.42
C VAL A 38 7.16 10.83 5.27
N ILE A 39 6.44 11.09 6.36
CA ILE A 39 5.29 12.01 6.37
C ILE A 39 5.75 13.44 6.06
N ILE A 40 6.85 13.89 6.66
CA ILE A 40 7.42 15.22 6.40
C ILE A 40 7.83 15.34 4.94
N ALA A 41 8.55 14.34 4.39
CA ALA A 41 8.92 14.32 2.97
C ALA A 41 7.69 14.38 2.06
N LEU A 42 6.63 13.62 2.38
CA LEU A 42 5.38 13.64 1.63
C LEU A 42 4.71 15.03 1.66
N LEU A 43 4.61 15.65 2.83
CA LEU A 43 4.04 16.99 3.00
C LEU A 43 4.84 18.05 2.24
N LEU A 44 6.18 17.95 2.24
CA LEU A 44 7.05 18.85 1.49
C LEU A 44 6.85 18.71 -0.02
N ILE A 45 6.76 17.46 -0.50
CA ILE A 45 6.47 17.17 -1.92
C ILE A 45 5.11 17.77 -2.30
N TRP A 46 4.07 17.55 -1.49
CA TRP A 46 2.74 18.09 -1.75
C TRP A 46 2.71 19.61 -1.74
N ALA A 47 3.37 20.25 -0.77
CA ALA A 47 3.45 21.70 -0.68
C ALA A 47 4.17 22.30 -1.90
N TYR A 48 5.29 21.69 -2.31
CA TYR A 48 6.03 22.13 -3.48
C TYR A 48 5.21 22.03 -4.76
N PHE A 49 4.58 20.87 -5.03
CA PHE A 49 3.81 20.67 -6.25
C PHE A 49 2.50 21.47 -6.27
N TYR A 50 1.87 21.70 -5.11
CA TYR A 50 0.73 22.60 -5.02
C TYR A 50 1.12 24.06 -5.28
N TRP A 51 2.26 24.50 -4.74
CA TRP A 51 2.79 25.83 -5.02
C TRP A 51 3.14 26.00 -6.50
N ALA A 52 3.76 24.99 -7.13
CA ALA A 52 4.11 25.01 -8.55
C ALA A 52 2.88 24.94 -9.47
N ASN A 53 1.85 24.18 -9.07
CA ASN A 53 0.60 24.05 -9.81
C ASN A 53 -0.58 23.78 -8.86
N PRO A 54 -1.50 24.74 -8.66
CA PRO A 54 -2.66 24.55 -7.79
C PRO A 54 -3.56 23.37 -8.18
N LEU A 55 -3.53 22.94 -9.46
CA LEU A 55 -4.27 21.76 -9.92
C LEU A 55 -3.71 20.44 -9.37
N PHE A 56 -2.51 20.44 -8.78
CA PHE A 56 -1.90 19.25 -8.20
C PHE A 56 -2.76 18.66 -7.05
N LEU A 57 -3.30 19.49 -6.16
CA LEU A 57 -4.22 19.04 -5.11
C LEU A 57 -5.70 19.17 -5.53
N SER A 58 -5.96 19.29 -6.84
CA SER A 58 -7.34 19.30 -7.34
C SER A 58 -7.99 17.94 -7.12
N PRO A 59 -9.33 17.90 -6.95
CA PRO A 59 -10.01 16.65 -6.68
C PRO A 59 -9.80 15.55 -7.70
N ARG A 60 -9.93 15.92 -8.98
CA ARG A 60 -9.66 15.03 -10.11
C ARG A 60 -8.23 14.47 -10.10
N ASN A 61 -7.24 15.29 -9.73
CA ASN A 61 -5.86 14.81 -9.68
C ASN A 61 -5.64 13.86 -8.49
N LEU A 62 -6.23 14.14 -7.33
CA LEU A 62 -6.19 13.23 -6.18
C LEU A 62 -6.88 11.90 -6.48
N SER A 63 -8.02 11.89 -7.20
CA SER A 63 -8.64 10.65 -7.66
C SER A 63 -7.72 9.87 -8.62
N ASN A 64 -7.10 10.57 -9.59
CA ASN A 64 -6.17 9.95 -10.54
C ASN A 64 -4.93 9.36 -9.87
N LEU A 65 -4.33 10.09 -8.92
CA LEU A 65 -3.21 9.59 -8.12
C LEU A 65 -3.62 8.38 -7.28
N SER A 66 -4.82 8.40 -6.70
CA SER A 66 -5.36 7.26 -5.95
C SER A 66 -5.50 6.01 -6.83
N LEU A 67 -6.01 6.15 -8.05
CA LEU A 67 -6.10 5.05 -9.02
C LEU A 67 -4.73 4.50 -9.43
N GLN A 68 -3.73 5.37 -9.59
CA GLN A 68 -2.35 4.94 -9.88
C GLN A 68 -1.74 4.17 -8.69
N ILE A 69 -1.97 4.64 -7.46
CA ILE A 69 -1.49 3.99 -6.23
C ILE A 69 -2.10 2.60 -6.06
N VAL A 70 -3.37 2.40 -6.45
CA VAL A 70 -4.03 1.08 -6.37
C VAL A 70 -3.25 0.02 -7.15
N VAL A 71 -2.71 0.35 -8.34
CA VAL A 71 -1.93 -0.60 -9.15
C VAL A 71 -0.67 -1.04 -8.40
N THR A 72 0.16 -0.08 -7.98
CA THR A 72 1.39 -0.39 -7.24
C THR A 72 1.11 -1.06 -5.89
N GLY A 73 0.09 -0.62 -5.18
CA GLY A 73 -0.32 -1.19 -3.89
C GLY A 73 -0.77 -2.65 -4.02
N THR A 74 -1.53 -2.97 -5.06
CA THR A 74 -1.97 -4.36 -5.31
C THR A 74 -0.79 -5.27 -5.62
N LEU A 75 0.16 -4.82 -6.45
CA LEU A 75 1.39 -5.57 -6.73
C LEU A 75 2.25 -5.76 -5.46
N ALA A 76 2.36 -4.72 -4.62
CA ALA A 76 3.10 -4.79 -3.36
C ALA A 76 2.48 -5.81 -2.38
N LEU A 77 1.15 -5.94 -2.34
CA LEU A 77 0.49 -6.98 -1.55
C LEU A 77 0.85 -8.40 -2.03
N GLY A 78 0.98 -8.60 -3.35
CA GLY A 78 1.46 -9.86 -3.91
C GLY A 78 2.93 -10.15 -3.54
N LEU A 79 3.79 -9.14 -3.67
CA LEU A 79 5.21 -9.22 -3.30
C LEU A 79 5.45 -9.56 -1.83
N LEU A 80 4.52 -9.21 -0.93
CA LEU A 80 4.64 -9.54 0.49
C LEU A 80 4.90 -11.03 0.71
N PHE A 81 4.23 -11.93 -0.03
CA PHE A 81 4.42 -13.37 0.12
C PHE A 81 5.82 -13.83 -0.28
N VAL A 82 6.40 -13.22 -1.32
CA VAL A 82 7.76 -13.49 -1.76
C VAL A 82 8.77 -13.05 -0.69
N LEU A 83 8.59 -11.82 -0.19
CA LEU A 83 9.47 -11.24 0.82
C LEU A 83 9.42 -12.01 2.15
N VAL A 84 8.26 -12.55 2.53
CA VAL A 84 8.12 -13.35 3.77
C VAL A 84 8.93 -14.65 3.71
N ILE A 85 9.10 -15.23 2.51
CA ILE A 85 9.92 -16.44 2.32
C ILE A 85 11.42 -16.08 2.20
N GLY A 86 11.77 -14.79 2.17
CA GLY A 86 13.14 -14.30 2.11
C GLY A 86 13.70 -14.16 0.70
N GLU A 87 12.83 -14.23 -0.31
CA GLU A 87 13.20 -14.09 -1.73
C GLU A 87 12.95 -12.67 -2.24
N ILE A 88 13.52 -12.35 -3.41
CA ILE A 88 13.32 -11.08 -4.11
C ILE A 88 12.72 -11.38 -5.49
N ASP A 89 11.60 -10.72 -5.82
CA ASP A 89 10.95 -10.80 -7.12
C ASP A 89 11.04 -9.46 -7.87
N LEU A 90 11.80 -9.45 -8.96
CA LEU A 90 11.95 -8.32 -9.89
C LEU A 90 11.01 -8.36 -11.09
N SER A 91 10.28 -9.47 -11.31
CA SER A 91 9.43 -9.65 -12.49
C SER A 91 7.98 -9.20 -12.28
N VAL A 92 7.52 -9.07 -11.03
CA VAL A 92 6.09 -8.82 -10.70
C VAL A 92 5.46 -7.67 -11.48
N ALA A 93 6.22 -6.58 -11.71
CA ALA A 93 5.71 -5.40 -12.42
C ALA A 93 5.56 -5.69 -13.92
N ALA A 94 6.55 -6.36 -14.52
CA ALA A 94 6.50 -6.79 -15.91
C ALA A 94 5.41 -7.85 -16.13
N LEU A 95 5.25 -8.78 -15.19
CA LEU A 95 4.20 -9.80 -15.22
C LEU A 95 2.80 -9.17 -15.13
N GLY A 96 2.62 -8.20 -14.22
CA GLY A 96 1.38 -7.43 -14.13
C GLY A 96 1.09 -6.66 -15.41
N ALA A 97 2.11 -6.06 -16.03
CA ALA A 97 1.96 -5.34 -17.30
C ALA A 97 1.56 -6.26 -18.45
N VAL A 98 2.18 -7.45 -18.59
CA VAL A 98 1.78 -8.45 -19.59
C VAL A 98 0.35 -8.93 -19.35
N SER A 99 -0.03 -9.22 -18.10
CA SER A 99 -1.39 -9.64 -17.74
C SER A 99 -2.42 -8.56 -18.09
N ALA A 100 -2.09 -7.28 -17.83
CA ALA A 100 -2.92 -6.14 -18.19
C ALA A 100 -3.01 -5.93 -19.72
N ALA A 101 -1.90 -6.12 -20.44
CA ALA A 101 -1.85 -6.01 -21.91
C ALA A 101 -2.67 -7.12 -22.59
N VAL A 102 -2.64 -8.36 -22.07
CA VAL A 102 -3.51 -9.45 -22.53
C VAL A 102 -4.97 -9.09 -22.33
N ALA A 103 -5.36 -8.65 -21.12
CA ALA A 103 -6.73 -8.27 -20.83
C ALA A 103 -7.20 -7.09 -21.71
N ALA A 104 -6.38 -6.04 -21.82
CA ALA A 104 -6.70 -4.89 -22.65
C ALA A 104 -6.77 -5.27 -24.14
N GLY A 105 -5.84 -6.09 -24.63
CA GLY A 105 -5.81 -6.56 -26.02
C GLY A 105 -7.03 -7.41 -26.37
N LEU A 106 -7.45 -8.32 -25.49
CA LEU A 106 -8.66 -9.12 -25.69
C LEU A 106 -9.93 -8.26 -25.70
N ALA A 107 -10.05 -7.30 -24.79
CA ALA A 107 -11.20 -6.40 -24.73
C ALA A 107 -11.26 -5.45 -25.94
N VAL A 108 -10.12 -4.85 -26.32
CA VAL A 108 -10.08 -3.78 -27.33
C VAL A 108 -9.91 -4.32 -28.74
N ASN A 109 -8.92 -5.19 -28.96
CA ASN A 109 -8.54 -5.64 -30.31
C ASN A 109 -9.41 -6.82 -30.76
N SER A 110 -9.80 -7.69 -29.83
CA SER A 110 -10.60 -8.89 -30.12
C SER A 110 -12.08 -8.76 -29.73
N GLY A 111 -12.47 -7.68 -29.05
CA GLY A 111 -13.87 -7.39 -28.71
C GLY A 111 -14.50 -8.33 -27.67
N TYR A 112 -13.71 -9.05 -26.88
CA TYR A 112 -14.23 -9.93 -25.82
C TYR A 112 -14.88 -9.13 -24.68
N ASP A 113 -15.83 -9.75 -23.99
CA ASP A 113 -16.41 -9.19 -22.78
C ASP A 113 -15.32 -8.87 -21.73
N THR A 114 -15.51 -7.79 -20.98
CA THR A 114 -14.55 -7.31 -19.98
C THR A 114 -14.24 -8.37 -18.93
N THR A 115 -15.23 -9.16 -18.51
CA THR A 115 -15.04 -10.22 -17.51
C THR A 115 -14.12 -11.31 -18.04
N VAL A 116 -14.37 -11.75 -19.27
CA VAL A 116 -13.57 -12.79 -19.93
C VAL A 116 -12.14 -12.32 -20.14
N ALA A 117 -11.98 -11.07 -20.61
CA ALA A 117 -10.68 -10.48 -20.84
C ALA A 117 -9.85 -10.35 -19.54
N VAL A 118 -10.48 -9.90 -18.44
CA VAL A 118 -9.82 -9.81 -17.12
C VAL A 118 -9.43 -11.20 -16.60
N LEU A 119 -10.33 -12.18 -16.69
CA LEU A 119 -10.03 -13.56 -16.26
C LEU A 119 -8.88 -14.16 -17.08
N ALA A 120 -8.84 -13.92 -18.39
CA ALA A 120 -7.74 -14.37 -19.23
C ALA A 120 -6.40 -13.73 -18.82
N GLY A 121 -6.37 -12.42 -18.55
CA GLY A 121 -5.19 -11.74 -18.03
C GLY A 121 -4.72 -12.30 -16.68
N LEU A 122 -5.65 -12.54 -15.75
CA LEU A 122 -5.35 -13.18 -14.47
C LEU A 122 -4.81 -14.61 -14.63
N CYS A 123 -5.38 -15.39 -15.54
CA CYS A 123 -4.90 -16.73 -15.85
C CYS A 123 -3.48 -16.71 -16.42
N VAL A 124 -3.15 -15.79 -17.32
CA VAL A 124 -1.78 -15.61 -17.84
C VAL A 124 -0.82 -15.27 -16.69
N GLY A 125 -1.18 -14.32 -15.84
CA GLY A 125 -0.39 -13.97 -14.66
C GLY A 125 -0.15 -15.15 -13.72
N ALA A 126 -1.19 -15.94 -13.45
CA ALA A 126 -1.10 -17.11 -12.59
C ALA A 126 -0.23 -18.22 -13.21
N VAL A 127 -0.38 -18.50 -14.50
CA VAL A 127 0.41 -19.53 -15.21
C VAL A 127 1.88 -19.15 -15.26
N LEU A 128 2.20 -17.90 -15.63
CA LEU A 128 3.58 -17.44 -15.70
C LEU A 128 4.22 -17.33 -14.31
N GLY A 129 3.46 -16.89 -13.30
CA GLY A 129 3.92 -16.89 -11.91
C GLY A 129 4.18 -18.30 -11.37
N ALA A 130 3.30 -19.27 -11.67
CA ALA A 130 3.49 -20.66 -11.31
C ALA A 130 4.70 -21.27 -12.02
N PHE A 131 4.90 -20.96 -13.31
CA PHE A 131 6.08 -21.36 -14.06
C PHE A 131 7.36 -20.81 -13.43
N GLN A 132 7.38 -19.51 -13.09
CA GLN A 132 8.54 -18.89 -12.44
C GLN A 132 8.85 -19.55 -11.08
N GLY A 133 7.83 -19.79 -10.26
CA GLY A 133 7.97 -20.51 -8.99
C GLY A 133 8.47 -21.95 -9.16
N LEU A 134 7.99 -22.65 -10.20
CA LEU A 134 8.44 -24.00 -10.53
C LEU A 134 9.91 -24.01 -10.95
N VAL A 135 10.35 -23.04 -11.76
CA VAL A 135 11.76 -22.92 -12.16
C VAL A 135 12.66 -22.69 -10.94
N VAL A 136 12.30 -21.75 -10.06
CA VAL A 136 13.03 -21.48 -8.82
C VAL A 136 13.13 -22.74 -7.96
N THR A 137 12.00 -23.43 -7.76
CA THR A 137 11.93 -24.59 -6.86
C THR A 137 12.63 -25.82 -7.44
N TYR A 138 12.44 -26.12 -8.72
CA TYR A 138 12.97 -27.32 -9.38
C TYR A 138 14.48 -27.22 -9.62
N PHE A 139 14.93 -26.10 -10.19
CA PHE A 139 16.35 -25.90 -10.50
C PHE A 139 17.16 -25.40 -9.31
N ARG A 140 16.51 -25.05 -8.19
CA ARG A 140 17.14 -24.45 -7.00
C ARG A 140 17.99 -23.23 -7.35
N ALA A 141 17.57 -22.50 -8.37
CA ALA A 141 18.22 -21.28 -8.81
C ALA A 141 17.81 -20.12 -7.88
N PRO A 142 18.72 -19.16 -7.59
CA PRO A 142 18.36 -17.97 -6.83
C PRO A 142 17.20 -17.21 -7.48
N ALA A 143 16.14 -16.90 -6.71
CA ALA A 143 14.93 -16.30 -7.29
C ALA A 143 15.22 -14.94 -7.94
N PHE A 144 16.15 -14.15 -7.39
CA PHE A 144 16.59 -12.89 -8.00
C PHE A 144 17.02 -13.06 -9.47
N ILE A 145 17.81 -14.09 -9.79
CA ILE A 145 18.31 -14.32 -11.16
C ILE A 145 17.16 -14.73 -12.08
N VAL A 146 16.32 -15.66 -11.62
CA VAL A 146 15.16 -16.14 -12.40
C VAL A 146 14.18 -15.01 -12.65
N THR A 147 13.85 -14.22 -11.64
CA THR A 147 12.90 -13.11 -11.74
C THR A 147 13.47 -11.94 -12.57
N LEU A 148 14.76 -11.62 -12.46
CA LEU A 148 15.39 -10.61 -13.32
C LEU A 148 15.39 -11.04 -14.79
N GLY A 149 15.78 -12.28 -15.08
CA GLY A 149 15.75 -12.82 -16.45
C GLY A 149 14.33 -12.88 -17.00
N MET A 150 13.38 -13.36 -16.21
CA MET A 150 11.97 -13.39 -16.60
C MET A 150 11.42 -11.99 -16.82
N SER A 151 11.82 -11.00 -16.02
CA SER A 151 11.43 -9.60 -16.21
C SER A 151 11.83 -9.07 -17.59
N MET A 152 13.02 -9.41 -18.07
CA MET A 152 13.48 -9.02 -19.42
C MET A 152 12.66 -9.70 -20.52
N VAL A 153 12.36 -11.00 -20.36
CA VAL A 153 11.49 -11.74 -21.30
C VAL A 153 10.10 -11.13 -21.33
N LEU A 154 9.50 -10.88 -20.15
CA LEU A 154 8.16 -10.30 -20.03
C LEU A 154 8.09 -8.89 -20.60
N GLN A 155 9.13 -8.07 -20.43
CA GLN A 155 9.21 -6.75 -21.05
C GLN A 155 9.27 -6.84 -22.58
N GLY A 156 10.03 -7.79 -23.13
CA GLY A 156 10.04 -8.06 -24.56
C GLY A 156 8.66 -8.51 -25.06
N THR A 157 8.06 -9.49 -24.39
CA THR A 157 6.70 -9.97 -24.68
C THR A 157 5.66 -8.85 -24.59
N LEU A 158 5.80 -7.94 -23.63
CA LEU A 158 4.92 -6.78 -23.50
C LEU A 158 5.00 -5.88 -24.74
N LEU A 159 6.20 -5.61 -25.25
CA LEU A 159 6.38 -4.82 -26.47
C LEU A 159 5.75 -5.50 -27.69
N ASP A 160 5.83 -6.83 -27.77
CA ASP A 160 5.20 -7.60 -28.85
C ASP A 160 3.66 -7.60 -28.76
N LEU A 161 3.10 -7.56 -27.56
CA LEU A 161 1.64 -7.50 -27.34
C LEU A 161 1.04 -6.13 -27.63
N LEU A 162 1.84 -5.07 -27.49
CA LEU A 162 1.37 -3.71 -27.64
C LEU A 162 1.35 -3.28 -29.12
N PRO A 163 0.43 -2.39 -29.51
CA PRO A 163 0.39 -1.91 -30.89
C PRO A 163 1.69 -1.19 -31.28
N PRO A 164 2.26 -1.48 -32.46
CA PRO A 164 3.49 -0.86 -32.90
C PRO A 164 3.33 0.66 -33.03
N GLY A 165 4.32 1.40 -32.53
CA GLY A 165 4.37 2.86 -32.56
C GLY A 165 3.78 3.52 -31.31
N SER A 166 2.54 3.19 -30.95
CA SER A 166 1.91 3.79 -29.75
C SER A 166 2.35 3.13 -28.45
N ASN A 167 2.68 1.84 -28.46
CA ASN A 167 2.95 1.02 -27.27
C ASN A 167 1.85 1.15 -26.19
N LEU A 168 0.61 1.41 -26.61
CA LEU A 168 -0.50 1.74 -25.74
C LEU A 168 -1.80 1.17 -26.28
N ILE A 169 -2.57 0.53 -25.40
CA ILE A 169 -3.93 0.06 -25.68
C ILE A 169 -4.90 1.03 -25.00
N SER A 170 -5.68 1.78 -25.78
CA SER A 170 -6.64 2.74 -25.25
C SER A 170 -7.89 2.03 -24.74
N LEU A 171 -8.19 2.21 -23.45
CA LEU A 171 -9.42 1.72 -22.82
C LEU A 171 -10.56 2.76 -22.87
N VAL A 172 -10.35 3.89 -23.56
CA VAL A 172 -11.36 4.95 -23.68
C VAL A 172 -12.60 4.41 -24.40
N GLY A 173 -13.76 4.61 -23.79
CA GLY A 173 -15.05 4.12 -24.32
C GLY A 173 -15.34 2.64 -24.00
N GLN A 174 -14.37 1.88 -23.52
CA GLN A 174 -14.54 0.47 -23.19
C GLN A 174 -15.19 0.28 -21.80
N PRO A 175 -16.02 -0.75 -21.57
CA PRO A 175 -16.60 -1.03 -20.26
C PRO A 175 -15.53 -1.16 -19.17
N MET A 176 -14.41 -1.81 -19.49
CA MET A 176 -13.23 -1.91 -18.61
C MET A 176 -12.66 -0.53 -18.22
N GLY A 177 -12.60 0.43 -19.14
CA GLY A 177 -12.14 1.79 -18.85
C GLY A 177 -13.12 2.61 -18.01
N LYS A 178 -14.42 2.27 -18.05
CA LYS A 178 -15.44 2.93 -17.21
C LYS A 178 -15.23 2.66 -15.72
N VAL A 179 -14.70 1.49 -15.35
CA VAL A 179 -14.39 1.15 -13.94
C VAL A 179 -13.45 2.17 -13.30
N ALA A 180 -12.50 2.72 -14.07
CA ALA A 180 -11.54 3.71 -13.58
C ALA A 180 -12.07 5.17 -13.66
N THR A 181 -13.22 5.42 -14.27
CA THR A 181 -13.69 6.79 -14.57
C THR A 181 -15.07 7.12 -14.01
N VAL A 182 -15.81 6.12 -13.52
CA VAL A 182 -17.13 6.29 -12.91
C VAL A 182 -16.97 6.61 -11.43
N TYR A 183 -17.55 7.73 -11.00
CA TYR A 183 -17.66 8.11 -9.60
C TYR A 183 -18.90 7.46 -8.97
N LEU A 184 -18.75 6.96 -7.74
CA LEU A 184 -19.86 6.46 -6.94
C LEU A 184 -20.77 7.62 -6.51
N PRO A 185 -22.10 7.41 -6.46
CA PRO A 185 -22.99 8.40 -5.87
C PRO A 185 -22.67 8.57 -4.39
N ALA A 186 -22.87 9.78 -3.87
CA ALA A 186 -22.43 10.16 -2.52
C ALA A 186 -22.86 9.15 -1.43
N TRP A 187 -24.12 8.69 -1.46
CA TRP A 187 -24.63 7.72 -0.49
C TRP A 187 -23.86 6.39 -0.52
N ALA A 188 -23.45 5.92 -1.70
CA ALA A 188 -22.70 4.68 -1.86
C ALA A 188 -21.27 4.85 -1.34
N SER A 189 -20.64 6.00 -1.61
CA SER A 189 -19.32 6.35 -1.09
C SER A 189 -19.30 6.40 0.45
N TYR A 190 -20.31 7.03 1.07
CA TYR A 190 -20.43 7.06 2.54
C TYR A 190 -20.72 5.68 3.14
N SER A 191 -21.56 4.89 2.48
CA SER A 191 -21.86 3.52 2.93
C SER A 191 -20.61 2.63 2.87
N LEU A 192 -19.80 2.77 1.81
CA LEU A 192 -18.53 2.07 1.67
C LEU A 192 -17.54 2.51 2.75
N LEU A 193 -17.41 3.82 3.00
CA LEU A 193 -16.55 4.36 4.05
C LEU A 193 -16.97 3.82 5.43
N LEU A 194 -18.27 3.80 5.73
CA LEU A 194 -18.80 3.23 6.98
C LEU A 194 -18.44 1.75 7.10
N GLY A 195 -18.61 0.97 6.03
CA GLY A 195 -18.22 -0.44 6.00
C GLY A 195 -16.73 -0.64 6.28
N VAL A 196 -15.85 0.14 5.63
CA VAL A 196 -14.40 0.10 5.87
C VAL A 196 -14.07 0.45 7.32
N LEU A 197 -14.71 1.48 7.88
CA LEU A 197 -14.50 1.87 9.28
C LEU A 197 -14.95 0.78 10.25
N ILE A 198 -16.07 0.10 9.99
CA ILE A 198 -16.55 -1.02 10.82
C ILE A 198 -15.55 -2.18 10.79
N VAL A 199 -15.10 -2.59 9.61
CA VAL A 199 -14.11 -3.67 9.46
C VAL A 199 -12.81 -3.28 10.15
N PHE A 200 -12.30 -2.08 9.90
CA PHE A 200 -11.06 -1.59 10.51
C PHE A 200 -11.16 -1.49 12.03
N ALA A 201 -12.25 -0.94 12.56
CA ALA A 201 -12.51 -0.92 14.00
C ALA A 201 -12.57 -2.33 14.58
N GLY A 202 -13.23 -3.27 13.89
CA GLY A 202 -13.26 -4.68 14.26
C GLY A 202 -11.87 -5.30 14.39
N LEU A 203 -10.99 -5.07 13.41
CA LEU A 203 -9.59 -5.53 13.44
C LEU A 203 -8.79 -4.87 14.57
N CYS A 204 -8.94 -3.56 14.79
CA CYS A 204 -8.34 -2.85 15.91
C CYS A 204 -8.80 -3.40 17.27
N ILE A 205 -10.09 -3.72 17.39
CA ILE A 205 -10.65 -4.33 18.60
C ILE A 205 -10.11 -5.75 18.77
N GLN A 206 -10.02 -6.56 17.72
CA GLN A 206 -9.49 -7.92 17.78
C GLN A 206 -8.02 -7.93 18.21
N THR A 207 -7.21 -7.04 17.64
CA THR A 207 -5.80 -6.89 18.02
C THR A 207 -5.64 -6.36 19.45
N HIS A 208 -6.49 -5.44 19.89
CA HIS A 208 -6.52 -4.99 21.28
C HIS A 208 -6.88 -6.14 22.23
N ARG A 209 -7.99 -6.85 21.98
CA ARG A 209 -8.44 -8.01 22.77
C ARG A 209 -7.37 -9.10 22.86
N GLY A 210 -6.71 -9.42 21.74
CA GLY A 210 -5.62 -10.39 21.71
C GLY A 210 -4.39 -9.98 22.54
N ARG A 211 -4.14 -8.67 22.68
CA ARG A 211 -3.05 -8.14 23.50
C ARG A 211 -3.42 -8.06 24.99
N THR A 212 -4.65 -7.68 25.31
CA THR A 212 -5.17 -7.72 26.69
C THR A 212 -5.19 -9.15 27.22
N ALA A 213 -5.59 -10.12 26.39
CA ALA A 213 -5.53 -11.55 26.73
C ALA A 213 -4.10 -12.04 27.01
N ARG A 214 -3.08 -11.39 26.44
CA ARG A 214 -1.65 -11.68 26.66
C ARG A 214 -1.03 -10.79 27.74
N SER A 215 -1.82 -10.06 28.53
CA SER A 215 -1.36 -9.12 29.57
C SER A 215 -0.41 -8.01 29.08
N ILE A 216 -0.43 -7.71 27.78
CA ILE A 216 0.39 -6.63 27.21
C ILE A 216 -0.31 -5.29 27.46
N ALA A 217 0.39 -4.37 28.14
CA ALA A 217 -0.09 -3.01 28.38
C ALA A 217 -0.56 -2.37 27.06
N SER A 218 -1.86 -2.07 26.98
CA SER A 218 -2.49 -1.53 25.80
C SER A 218 -3.65 -0.62 26.20
N SER A 219 -3.63 0.60 25.69
CA SER A 219 -4.72 1.55 25.84
C SER A 219 -5.69 1.39 24.67
N PHE A 220 -6.97 1.21 25.00
CA PHE A 220 -8.04 1.14 23.99
C PHE A 220 -8.07 2.41 23.14
N ASN A 221 -7.94 3.58 23.78
CA ASN A 221 -7.99 4.87 23.10
C ASN A 221 -6.91 5.01 22.01
N THR A 222 -5.65 4.70 22.34
CA THR A 222 -4.53 4.87 21.40
C THR A 222 -4.54 3.85 20.26
N ARG A 223 -5.11 2.67 20.46
CA ARG A 223 -5.05 1.56 19.50
C ARG A 223 -6.32 1.33 18.68
N VAL A 224 -7.45 1.83 19.18
CA VAL A 224 -8.75 1.66 18.52
C VAL A 224 -9.30 3.03 18.15
N VAL A 225 -9.55 3.90 19.12
CA VAL A 225 -10.25 5.17 18.88
C VAL A 225 -9.43 6.11 17.99
N VAL A 226 -8.19 6.42 18.36
CA VAL A 226 -7.33 7.35 17.60
C VAL A 226 -7.19 6.94 16.12
N PRO A 227 -6.81 5.71 15.76
CA PRO A 227 -6.65 5.34 14.35
C PRO A 227 -7.99 5.28 13.60
N VAL A 228 -9.08 4.81 14.22
CA VAL A 228 -10.41 4.77 13.58
C VAL A 228 -10.91 6.19 13.29
N VAL A 229 -10.77 7.10 14.24
CA VAL A 229 -11.16 8.51 14.06
C VAL A 229 -10.28 9.19 13.01
N ALA A 230 -8.97 8.93 13.01
CA ALA A 230 -8.06 9.49 12.00
C ALA A 230 -8.45 9.05 10.58
N ILE A 231 -8.75 7.76 10.39
CA ILE A 231 -9.21 7.23 9.09
C ILE A 231 -10.60 7.78 8.73
N ALA A 232 -11.50 7.93 9.70
CA ALA A 232 -12.83 8.48 9.44
C ALA A 232 -12.74 9.94 8.97
N LEU A 233 -11.93 10.76 9.63
CA LEU A 233 -11.72 12.15 9.24
C LEU A 233 -11.07 12.27 7.86
N LEU A 234 -10.03 11.47 7.60
CA LEU A 234 -9.41 11.40 6.27
C LEU A 234 -10.42 10.97 5.20
N GLY A 235 -11.17 9.90 5.47
CA GLY A 235 -12.17 9.36 4.55
C GLY A 235 -13.26 10.37 4.19
N ILE A 236 -13.84 11.04 5.19
CA ILE A 236 -14.86 12.07 4.97
C ILE A 236 -14.31 13.22 4.11
N LEU A 237 -13.06 13.64 4.37
CA LEU A 237 -12.40 14.71 3.62
C LEU A 237 -12.12 14.31 2.16
N THR A 238 -11.86 13.03 1.91
CA THR A 238 -11.59 12.50 0.55
C THR A 238 -12.84 12.13 -0.25
N VAL A 239 -13.99 11.86 0.39
CA VAL A 239 -15.22 11.46 -0.32
C VAL A 239 -15.88 12.63 -1.08
N PHE A 240 -15.56 13.88 -0.72
CA PHE A 240 -16.05 15.10 -1.37
C PHE A 240 -15.23 15.55 -2.59
N VAL A 241 -14.22 14.77 -2.97
CA VAL A 241 -13.14 15.16 -3.88
C VAL A 241 -13.11 14.18 -5.06
#